data_AF-A0A3P6AIH2-F1
#
_entry.id   AF-A0A3P6AIH2-F1
#
_cell.length_a   1.000
_cell.length_b   1.000
_cell.length_c   1.000
_cell.angle_alpha   90.00
_cell.angle_beta   90.00
_cell.angle_gamma   90.00
#
_symmetry.space_group_name_H-M   'P 1'
#
loop_
_entity.id
_entity.type
_entity.pdbx_description
1 polymer ?
#
loop_
_entity_poly.entity_id
_entity_poly.type
_entity_poly.pdbx_seq_one_letter_code
_entity_poly.pdbx_strand_id
1 'polypeptide(L)'
;MTDKYASYVATRAVVVFDQVKKHVMYKHVLHYALDIARNQHGCIALNEVIIDTDDPLYRIRLLDVVARNALFLSNDPSGNFVVQHVLKLYDLRCTHNVAVSLRGHCVDLSFKKYGSYIVEKLLEAEVSIDVVVVELLKCGGNRLMRLARSEFGNFVVLKALKVTQEMNRVDLFWDLVQKLMPLRHLLLRSHGSNIANILESCSIANMCSN
;
A
#
# COMPACT_ATOMS: atom_id res chain seq x y z
N MET A 1 1.43 25.78 4.41
CA MET A 1 0.94 24.41 4.72
C MET A 1 1.93 23.58 5.53
N THR A 2 3.22 23.93 5.59
CA THR A 2 4.26 23.16 6.29
C THR A 2 4.53 23.62 7.73
N ASP A 3 3.90 24.70 8.17
CA ASP A 3 3.90 25.18 9.55
C ASP A 3 2.69 24.64 10.34
N LYS A 4 2.86 24.44 11.65
CA LYS A 4 1.85 23.87 12.56
C LYS A 4 0.52 24.61 12.50
N TYR A 5 0.53 25.94 12.54
CA TYR A 5 -0.70 26.74 12.57
C TYR A 5 -1.15 27.13 11.17
N ALA A 6 -0.20 27.44 10.27
CA ALA A 6 -0.51 27.79 8.89
C ALA A 6 -1.11 26.61 8.10
N SER A 7 -0.82 25.36 8.50
CA SER A 7 -1.48 24.17 7.93
C SER A 7 -2.99 24.19 8.17
N TYR A 8 -3.43 24.52 9.39
CA TYR A 8 -4.84 24.63 9.76
C TYR A 8 -5.53 25.79 9.04
N VAL A 9 -4.86 26.95 8.95
CA VAL A 9 -5.40 28.08 8.19
C VAL A 9 -5.58 27.71 6.72
N ALA A 10 -4.61 27.01 6.13
CA ALA A 10 -4.69 26.57 4.74
C ALA A 10 -5.83 25.56 4.52
N THR A 11 -6.01 24.56 5.37
CA THR A 11 -7.12 23.60 5.21
C THR A 11 -8.48 24.27 5.38
N ARG A 12 -8.63 25.22 6.33
CA ARG A 12 -9.85 26.02 6.45
C ARG A 12 -10.08 26.94 5.26
N ALA A 13 -9.02 27.49 4.67
CA ALA A 13 -9.10 28.31 3.48
C ALA A 13 -9.70 27.54 2.31
N VAL A 14 -9.34 26.27 2.12
CA VAL A 14 -9.93 25.40 1.08
C VAL A 14 -11.44 25.29 1.21
N VAL A 15 -11.99 25.31 2.43
CA VAL A 15 -13.44 25.23 2.65
C VAL A 15 -14.15 26.56 2.39
N VAL A 16 -13.53 27.68 2.77
CA VAL A 16 -14.19 29.00 2.84
C VAL A 16 -13.95 29.85 1.58
N PHE A 17 -12.87 29.61 0.85
CA PHE A 17 -12.51 30.41 -0.32
C PHE A 17 -13.54 30.31 -1.45
N ASP A 18 -13.72 31.41 -2.18
CA ASP A 18 -14.42 31.40 -3.46
C ASP A 18 -13.63 30.59 -4.50
N GLN A 19 -14.27 30.23 -5.61
CA GLN A 19 -13.67 29.39 -6.66
C GLN A 19 -12.36 29.96 -7.23
N VAL A 20 -12.24 31.28 -7.35
CA VAL A 20 -11.04 31.93 -7.88
C VAL A 20 -9.86 31.73 -6.93
N LYS A 21 -10.07 31.99 -5.64
CA LYS A 21 -9.04 31.81 -4.60
C LYS A 21 -8.69 30.33 -4.40
N LYS A 22 -9.67 29.42 -4.45
CA LYS A 22 -9.42 27.97 -4.39
C LYS A 22 -8.52 27.53 -5.55
N HIS A 23 -8.82 27.98 -6.78
CA HIS A 23 -8.01 27.64 -7.94
C HIS A 23 -6.54 28.08 -7.80
N VAL A 24 -6.29 29.30 -7.32
CA VAL A 24 -4.93 29.79 -7.05
C VAL A 24 -4.26 28.93 -5.98
N MET A 25 -4.99 28.57 -4.93
CA MET A 25 -4.47 27.71 -3.87
C MET A 25 -4.10 26.32 -4.39
N TYR A 26 -5.00 25.63 -5.11
CA TYR A 26 -4.70 24.30 -5.66
C TYR A 26 -3.50 24.30 -6.59
N LYS A 27 -3.31 25.36 -7.39
CA LYS A 27 -2.11 25.50 -8.24
C LYS A 27 -0.83 25.48 -7.41
N HIS A 28 -0.80 26.17 -6.27
CA HIS A 28 0.36 26.18 -5.36
C HIS A 28 0.51 24.83 -4.64
N VAL A 29 -0.59 24.24 -4.16
CA VAL A 29 -0.55 22.91 -3.53
C VAL A 29 0.01 21.87 -4.49
N LEU A 30 -0.46 21.86 -5.74
CA LEU A 30 0.00 20.94 -6.77
C LEU A 30 1.49 21.14 -7.07
N HIS A 31 1.95 22.38 -7.15
CA HIS A 31 3.36 22.69 -7.42
C HIS A 31 4.28 22.20 -6.29
N TYR A 32 3.88 22.37 -5.03
CA TYR A 32 4.66 21.99 -3.85
C TYR A 32 4.22 20.65 -3.23
N ALA A 33 3.46 19.82 -3.95
CA ALA A 33 2.78 18.66 -3.37
C ALA A 33 3.74 17.68 -2.68
N LEU A 34 4.94 17.45 -3.23
CA LEU A 34 5.93 16.56 -2.63
C LEU A 34 6.54 17.12 -1.36
N ASP A 35 6.88 18.41 -1.33
CA ASP A 35 7.43 19.05 -0.13
C ASP A 35 6.40 19.10 0.99
N ILE A 36 5.13 19.35 0.63
CA ILE A 36 4.01 19.32 1.56
C ILE A 36 3.82 17.88 2.09
N ALA A 37 3.80 16.87 1.21
CA ALA A 37 3.60 15.47 1.59
C ALA A 37 4.65 14.95 2.59
N ARG A 38 5.89 15.43 2.49
CA ARG A 38 7.02 15.00 3.34
C ARG A 38 7.16 15.81 4.63
N ASN A 39 6.30 16.79 4.83
CA ASN A 39 6.29 17.60 6.04
C ASN A 39 5.27 17.07 7.06
N GLN A 40 5.63 17.08 8.35
CA GLN A 40 4.80 16.54 9.45
C GLN A 40 3.40 17.17 9.58
N HIS A 41 3.25 18.45 9.21
CA HIS A 41 1.96 19.15 9.20
C HIS A 41 1.38 19.21 7.80
N GLY A 42 2.26 19.33 6.80
CA GLY A 42 1.89 19.35 5.39
C GLY A 42 1.19 18.08 4.94
N CYS A 43 1.60 16.89 5.40
CA CYS A 43 0.98 15.62 5.02
C CYS A 43 -0.49 15.55 5.45
N ILE A 44 -0.80 16.05 6.65
CA ILE A 44 -2.17 16.15 7.17
C ILE A 44 -2.97 17.12 6.30
N ALA A 45 -2.42 18.32 6.06
CA ALA A 45 -3.10 19.32 5.25
C ALA A 45 -3.34 18.85 3.81
N LEU A 46 -2.37 18.15 3.20
CA LEU A 46 -2.51 17.60 1.86
C LEU A 46 -3.61 16.55 1.77
N ASN A 47 -3.71 15.66 2.77
CA ASN A 47 -4.79 14.67 2.83
C ASN A 47 -6.17 15.33 2.89
N GLU A 48 -6.34 16.40 3.67
CA GLU A 48 -7.58 17.19 3.69
C GLU A 48 -7.89 17.81 2.32
N VAL A 49 -6.87 18.35 1.63
CA VAL A 49 -7.06 18.91 0.27
C VAL A 49 -7.41 17.82 -0.76
N ILE A 50 -6.89 16.61 -0.61
CA ILE A 50 -7.20 15.49 -1.52
C ILE A 50 -8.66 15.02 -1.40
N ILE A 51 -9.27 15.16 -0.21
CA ILE A 51 -10.67 14.81 0.03
C ILE A 51 -11.62 15.87 -0.57
N ASP A 52 -11.14 17.10 -0.74
CA ASP A 52 -11.96 18.16 -1.32
C ASP A 52 -12.39 17.82 -2.76
N THR A 53 -13.71 17.85 -3.00
CA THR A 53 -14.34 17.41 -4.24
C THR A 53 -14.68 18.55 -5.20
N ASP A 54 -14.41 19.80 -4.81
CA ASP A 54 -14.82 20.97 -5.57
C ASP A 54 -14.15 21.07 -6.95
N ASP A 55 -12.92 20.57 -7.09
CA ASP A 55 -12.24 20.46 -8.38
C ASP A 55 -11.69 19.04 -8.63
N PRO A 56 -12.47 18.18 -9.31
CA PRO A 56 -12.08 16.81 -9.62
C PRO A 56 -10.78 16.71 -10.43
N LEU A 57 -10.47 17.70 -11.28
CA LEU A 57 -9.27 17.68 -12.11
C LEU A 57 -8.01 17.92 -11.26
N TYR A 58 -8.05 18.86 -10.32
CA TYR A 58 -6.94 19.06 -9.38
C TYR A 58 -6.74 17.86 -8.47
N ARG A 59 -7.82 17.27 -7.96
CA ARG A 59 -7.74 16.04 -7.15
C ARG A 59 -7.03 14.93 -7.94
N ILE A 60 -7.45 14.69 -9.18
CA ILE A 60 -6.80 13.73 -10.09
C ILE A 60 -5.30 14.00 -10.22
N ARG A 61 -4.91 15.27 -10.44
CA ARG A 61 -3.50 15.65 -10.60
C ARG A 61 -2.69 15.42 -9.33
N LEU A 62 -3.26 15.70 -8.15
CA LEU A 62 -2.62 15.43 -6.85
C LEU A 62 -2.41 13.93 -6.64
N LEU A 63 -3.43 13.11 -6.91
CA LEU A 63 -3.32 11.65 -6.87
C LEU A 63 -2.22 11.15 -7.81
N ASP A 64 -2.13 11.70 -9.02
CA ASP A 64 -1.08 11.32 -9.97
C ASP A 64 0.32 11.72 -9.48
N VAL A 65 0.48 12.85 -8.78
CA VAL A 65 1.76 13.25 -8.17
C VAL A 65 2.15 12.28 -7.05
N VAL A 66 1.21 11.93 -6.16
CA VAL A 66 1.46 10.95 -5.09
C VAL A 66 1.80 9.59 -5.67
N ALA A 67 1.03 9.10 -6.65
CA ALA A 67 1.24 7.80 -7.27
C ALA A 67 2.60 7.71 -7.96
N ARG A 68 2.97 8.70 -8.79
CA ARG A 68 4.28 8.74 -9.47
C ARG A 68 5.48 8.75 -8.51
N ASN A 69 5.28 9.23 -7.29
CA ASN A 69 6.33 9.32 -6.27
C ASN A 69 6.12 8.32 -5.13
N ALA A 70 5.29 7.29 -5.33
CA ALA A 70 4.85 6.39 -4.27
C ALA A 70 6.02 5.73 -3.55
N LEU A 71 7.05 5.26 -4.25
CA LEU A 71 8.21 4.62 -3.63
C LEU A 71 8.95 5.58 -2.70
N PHE A 72 9.21 6.80 -3.19
CA PHE A 72 9.90 7.83 -2.42
C PHE A 72 9.09 8.20 -1.16
N LEU A 73 7.80 8.47 -1.34
CA LEU A 73 6.91 8.84 -0.23
C LEU A 73 6.71 7.69 0.77
N SER A 74 6.62 6.44 0.30
CA SER A 74 6.47 5.26 1.17
C SER A 74 7.65 5.05 2.12
N ASN A 75 8.83 5.55 1.74
CA ASN A 75 10.04 5.51 2.57
C ASN A 75 10.22 6.77 3.43
N ASP A 76 9.39 7.80 3.24
CA ASP A 76 9.47 9.05 3.98
C ASP A 76 8.67 8.97 5.30
N PRO A 77 9.19 9.50 6.43
CA PRO A 77 8.50 9.46 7.73
C PRO A 77 7.12 10.11 7.77
N SER A 78 6.87 11.12 6.93
CA SER A 78 5.56 11.78 6.80
C SER A 78 4.83 11.33 5.54
N GLY A 79 5.57 11.20 4.42
CA GLY A 79 5.01 10.87 3.11
C GLY A 79 4.30 9.52 3.06
N ASN A 80 4.70 8.55 3.89
CA ASN A 80 4.05 7.23 3.91
C ASN A 80 2.57 7.36 4.29
N PHE A 81 2.21 8.30 5.16
CA PHE A 81 0.81 8.53 5.54
C PHE A 81 -0.02 9.07 4.37
N VAL A 82 0.57 9.82 3.45
CA VAL A 82 -0.11 10.30 2.23
C VAL A 82 -0.35 9.15 1.27
N VAL A 83 0.63 8.25 1.06
CA VAL A 83 0.43 7.05 0.22
C VAL A 83 -0.67 6.15 0.81
N GLN A 84 -0.64 5.93 2.12
CA GLN A 84 -1.70 5.17 2.80
C GLN A 84 -3.07 5.85 2.66
N HIS A 85 -3.10 7.18 2.75
CA HIS A 85 -4.34 7.94 2.63
C HIS A 85 -4.95 7.78 1.24
N VAL A 86 -4.18 7.96 0.16
CA VAL A 86 -4.72 7.84 -1.20
C VAL A 86 -5.20 6.42 -1.52
N LEU A 87 -4.55 5.38 -0.97
CA LEU A 87 -5.01 4.00 -1.11
C LEU A 87 -6.32 3.73 -0.36
N LYS A 88 -6.57 4.42 0.75
CA LYS A 88 -7.85 4.33 1.50
C LYS A 88 -9.02 5.03 0.82
N LEU A 89 -8.77 5.80 -0.25
CA LEU A 89 -9.83 6.39 -1.07
C LEU A 89 -10.45 5.39 -2.05
N TYR A 90 -9.86 4.20 -2.19
CA TYR A 90 -10.30 3.14 -3.12
C TYR A 90 -10.45 3.60 -4.58
N ASP A 91 -9.70 4.63 -4.99
CA ASP A 91 -9.63 5.09 -6.37
C ASP A 91 -8.79 4.09 -7.19
N LEU A 92 -9.45 3.26 -8.01
CA LEU A 92 -8.80 2.16 -8.75
C LEU A 92 -7.66 2.65 -9.66
N ARG A 93 -7.78 3.84 -10.26
CA ARG A 93 -6.72 4.42 -11.11
C ARG A 93 -5.51 4.79 -10.27
N CYS A 94 -5.74 5.47 -9.15
CA CYS A 94 -4.67 5.82 -8.23
C CYS A 94 -3.99 4.57 -7.66
N THR A 95 -4.77 3.57 -7.20
CA THR A 95 -4.24 2.31 -6.65
C THR A 95 -3.40 1.56 -7.67
N HIS A 96 -3.88 1.43 -8.91
CA HIS A 96 -3.10 0.86 -10.00
C HIS A 96 -1.79 1.62 -10.22
N ASN A 97 -1.83 2.96 -10.29
CA ASN A 97 -0.63 3.77 -10.54
C ASN A 97 0.38 3.71 -9.38
N VAL A 98 -0.10 3.63 -8.13
CA VAL A 98 0.74 3.38 -6.96
C VAL A 98 1.39 1.99 -7.08
N ALA A 99 0.63 0.95 -7.42
CA ALA A 99 1.16 -0.39 -7.59
C ALA A 99 2.24 -0.45 -8.67
N VAL A 100 2.01 0.16 -9.84
CA VAL A 100 3.02 0.27 -10.91
C VAL A 100 4.29 0.94 -10.40
N SER A 101 4.16 2.03 -9.63
CA SER A 101 5.31 2.77 -9.09
C SER A 101 6.05 2.03 -7.97
N LEU A 102 5.41 1.03 -7.34
CA LEU A 102 6.01 0.18 -6.29
C LEU A 102 6.49 -1.18 -6.81
N ARG A 103 6.27 -1.51 -8.07
CA ARG A 103 6.71 -2.77 -8.68
C ARG A 103 8.22 -2.96 -8.51
N GLY A 104 8.62 -4.12 -8.01
CA GLY A 104 10.02 -4.47 -7.72
C GLY A 104 10.49 -4.05 -6.33
N HIS A 105 9.64 -3.37 -5.55
CA HIS A 105 9.95 -2.88 -4.22
C HIS A 105 8.96 -3.33 -3.14
N CYS A 106 7.90 -4.07 -3.51
CA CYS A 106 6.89 -4.53 -2.56
C CYS A 106 7.50 -5.43 -1.48
N VAL A 107 8.45 -6.31 -1.81
CA VAL A 107 9.12 -7.17 -0.82
C VAL A 107 9.94 -6.34 0.18
N ASP A 108 10.69 -5.33 -0.29
CA ASP A 108 11.49 -4.47 0.59
C ASP A 108 10.62 -3.58 1.49
N LEU A 109 9.52 -3.06 0.95
CA LEU A 109 8.54 -2.31 1.74
C LEU A 109 7.87 -3.20 2.79
N SER A 110 7.62 -4.47 2.47
CA SER A 110 6.98 -5.42 3.39
C SER A 110 7.82 -5.72 4.63
N PHE A 111 9.13 -5.47 4.61
CA PHE A 111 9.99 -5.56 5.81
C PHE A 111 9.88 -4.34 6.74
N LYS A 112 9.14 -3.29 6.37
CA LYS A 112 9.04 -2.03 7.12
C LYS A 112 7.65 -1.84 7.69
N LYS A 113 7.53 -1.34 8.92
CA LYS A 113 6.25 -1.12 9.63
C LYS A 113 5.16 -0.43 8.79
N TYR A 114 5.50 0.69 8.16
CA TYR A 114 4.54 1.45 7.35
C TYR A 114 4.48 0.98 5.90
N GLY A 115 5.58 0.40 5.39
CA GLY A 115 5.64 -0.16 4.04
C GLY A 115 4.78 -1.42 3.90
N SER A 116 4.76 -2.29 4.91
CA SER A 116 3.91 -3.48 4.91
C SER A 116 2.43 -3.12 4.82
N TYR A 117 1.99 -2.09 5.54
CA TYR A 117 0.62 -1.61 5.49
C TYR A 117 0.23 -1.10 4.09
N ILE A 118 1.14 -0.40 3.40
CA ILE A 118 0.93 0.04 2.01
C ILE A 118 0.78 -1.16 1.08
N VAL A 119 1.64 -2.18 1.23
CA VAL A 119 1.59 -3.40 0.41
C VAL A 119 0.32 -4.22 0.69
N GLU A 120 -0.10 -4.32 1.96
CA GLU A 120 -1.38 -4.95 2.33
C GLU A 120 -2.57 -4.23 1.69
N LYS A 121 -2.53 -2.90 1.58
CA LYS A 121 -3.57 -2.11 0.89
C LYS A 121 -3.59 -2.38 -0.61
N LEU A 122 -2.44 -2.57 -1.25
CA LEU A 122 -2.39 -3.00 -2.65
C LEU A 122 -2.97 -4.40 -2.86
N LEU A 123 -2.85 -5.30 -1.89
CA LEU A 123 -3.45 -6.64 -1.96
C LEU A 123 -4.97 -6.64 -1.81
N GLU A 124 -5.59 -5.54 -1.36
CA GLU A 124 -7.05 -5.42 -1.24
C GLU A 124 -7.75 -5.06 -2.57
N ALA A 125 -7.00 -4.60 -3.57
CA ALA A 125 -7.56 -4.18 -4.85
C ALA A 125 -7.09 -5.10 -5.98
N GLU A 126 -8.05 -5.65 -6.73
CA GLU A 126 -7.80 -6.58 -7.84
C GLU A 126 -6.77 -6.04 -8.85
N VAL A 127 -6.86 -4.74 -9.15
CA VAL A 127 -5.96 -4.02 -10.08
C VAL A 127 -4.48 -4.02 -9.69
N SER A 128 -4.14 -4.41 -8.46
CA SER A 128 -2.78 -4.37 -7.93
C SER A 128 -2.27 -5.69 -7.33
N ILE A 129 -3.11 -6.72 -7.20
CA ILE A 129 -2.72 -8.01 -6.60
C ILE A 129 -1.57 -8.65 -7.37
N ASP A 130 -1.64 -8.70 -8.70
CA ASP A 130 -0.62 -9.34 -9.52
C ASP A 130 0.77 -8.70 -9.31
N VAL A 131 0.84 -7.38 -9.10
CA VAL A 131 2.11 -6.70 -8.85
C VAL A 131 2.78 -7.23 -7.58
N VAL A 132 2.01 -7.35 -6.49
CA VAL A 132 2.54 -7.79 -5.20
C VAL A 132 2.83 -9.28 -5.22
N VAL A 133 1.88 -10.11 -5.67
CA VAL A 133 1.99 -11.57 -5.59
C VAL A 133 3.07 -12.09 -6.53
N VAL A 134 3.17 -11.58 -7.75
CA VAL A 134 4.25 -11.98 -8.68
C VAL A 134 5.62 -11.62 -8.11
N GLU A 135 5.75 -10.50 -7.39
CA GLU A 135 7.01 -10.14 -6.74
C GLU A 135 7.35 -11.09 -5.58
N LEU A 136 6.36 -11.48 -4.76
CA LEU A 136 6.53 -12.52 -3.73
C LEU A 136 6.95 -13.86 -4.33
N LEU A 137 6.36 -14.26 -5.45
CA LEU A 137 6.70 -15.49 -6.18
C LEU A 137 8.10 -15.44 -6.79
N LYS A 138 8.55 -14.28 -7.26
CA LYS A 138 9.92 -14.07 -7.75
C LYS A 138 10.96 -13.94 -6.62
N CYS A 139 10.52 -13.70 -5.39
CA CYS A 139 11.41 -13.60 -4.23
C CYS A 139 12.11 -14.94 -3.96
N GLY A 140 13.42 -14.92 -3.70
CA GLY A 140 14.17 -16.13 -3.36
C GLY A 140 13.65 -16.77 -2.05
N GLY A 141 13.64 -18.11 -1.97
CA GLY A 141 13.04 -18.85 -0.85
C GLY A 141 13.53 -18.41 0.53
N ASN A 142 14.84 -18.19 0.70
CA ASN A 142 15.41 -17.70 1.96
C ASN A 142 14.92 -16.29 2.35
N ARG A 143 14.76 -15.39 1.37
CA ARG A 143 14.27 -14.02 1.61
C ARG A 143 12.77 -14.03 1.90
N LEU A 144 12.00 -14.86 1.19
CA LEU A 144 10.57 -15.05 1.45
C LEU A 144 10.33 -15.67 2.84
N MET A 145 11.15 -16.64 3.26
CA MET A 145 11.11 -17.21 4.61
C MET A 145 11.36 -16.14 5.68
N ARG A 146 12.39 -15.30 5.50
CA ARG A 146 12.65 -14.18 6.42
C ARG A 146 11.48 -13.19 6.47
N LEU A 147 10.86 -12.91 5.32
CA LEU A 147 9.70 -12.02 5.24
C LEU A 147 8.51 -12.59 6.01
N ALA A 148 8.15 -13.86 5.74
CA ALA A 148 7.04 -14.56 6.37
C ALA A 148 7.19 -14.71 7.90
N ARG A 149 8.42 -14.65 8.42
CA ARG A 149 8.72 -14.70 9.86
C ARG A 149 8.91 -13.34 10.51
N SER A 150 8.97 -12.26 9.73
CA SER A 150 9.23 -10.92 10.25
C SER A 150 8.00 -10.33 10.94
N GLU A 151 8.22 -9.36 11.84
CA GLU A 151 7.17 -8.65 12.58
C GLU A 151 6.11 -8.00 11.67
N PHE A 152 6.49 -7.57 10.47
CA PHE A 152 5.62 -6.86 9.52
C PHE A 152 5.27 -7.69 8.28
N GLY A 153 6.27 -8.32 7.66
CA GLY A 153 6.10 -9.04 6.40
C GLY A 153 5.21 -10.28 6.49
N ASN A 154 5.05 -10.86 7.69
CA ASN A 154 4.12 -11.97 7.91
C ASN A 154 2.68 -11.58 7.53
N PHE A 155 2.27 -10.33 7.80
CA PHE A 155 0.93 -9.84 7.48
C PHE A 155 0.73 -9.76 5.96
N VAL A 156 1.74 -9.30 5.22
CA VAL A 156 1.69 -9.24 3.75
C VAL A 156 1.57 -10.63 3.14
N VAL A 157 2.41 -11.59 3.56
CA VAL A 157 2.38 -12.95 3.02
C VAL A 157 1.06 -13.65 3.36
N LEU A 158 0.58 -13.48 4.59
CA LEU A 158 -0.72 -14.00 5.02
C LEU A 158 -1.87 -13.40 4.22
N LYS A 159 -1.87 -12.08 4.03
CA LYS A 159 -2.88 -11.37 3.23
C LYS A 159 -2.85 -11.88 1.79
N ALA A 160 -1.68 -12.03 1.18
CA ALA A 160 -1.53 -12.54 -0.18
C ALA A 160 -2.17 -13.93 -0.35
N LEU A 161 -1.93 -14.86 0.58
CA LEU A 161 -2.59 -16.18 0.57
C LEU A 161 -4.12 -16.06 0.69
N LYS A 162 -4.61 -15.24 1.63
CA LYS A 162 -6.05 -15.07 1.84
C LYS A 162 -6.75 -14.46 0.63
N VAL A 163 -6.23 -13.35 0.10
CA VAL A 163 -6.90 -12.65 -1.01
C VAL A 163 -6.85 -13.45 -2.31
N THR A 164 -5.76 -14.18 -2.58
CA THR A 164 -5.69 -15.05 -3.76
C THR A 164 -6.67 -16.21 -3.66
N GLN A 165 -6.89 -16.74 -2.45
CA GLN A 165 -7.93 -17.73 -2.19
C GLN A 165 -9.35 -17.14 -2.33
N GLU A 166 -9.64 -16.02 -1.66
CA GLU A 166 -10.95 -15.36 -1.64
C GLU A 166 -11.39 -14.88 -3.03
N MET A 167 -10.45 -14.40 -3.86
CA MET A 167 -10.72 -13.95 -5.22
C MET A 167 -10.63 -15.07 -6.27
N ASN A 168 -10.50 -16.33 -5.84
CA ASN A 168 -10.39 -17.48 -6.72
C ASN A 168 -9.25 -17.38 -7.76
N ARG A 169 -8.13 -16.74 -7.39
CA ARG A 169 -6.88 -16.70 -8.16
C ARG A 169 -6.08 -17.99 -7.89
N VAL A 170 -6.66 -19.10 -8.32
CA VAL A 170 -6.22 -20.47 -7.99
C VAL A 170 -4.76 -20.71 -8.36
N ASP A 171 -4.33 -20.19 -9.51
CA ASP A 171 -2.96 -20.21 -10.00
C ASP A 171 -1.98 -19.58 -9.00
N LEU A 172 -2.23 -18.31 -8.66
CA LEU A 172 -1.37 -17.57 -7.74
C LEU A 172 -1.39 -18.14 -6.32
N PHE A 173 -2.56 -18.59 -5.87
CA PHE A 173 -2.71 -19.19 -4.54
C PHE A 173 -1.84 -20.45 -4.42
N TRP A 174 -1.96 -21.38 -5.36
CA TRP A 174 -1.19 -22.62 -5.31
C TRP A 174 0.30 -22.40 -5.53
N ASP A 175 0.70 -21.46 -6.38
CA ASP A 175 2.10 -21.07 -6.54
C ASP A 175 2.70 -20.56 -5.21
N LEU A 176 1.95 -19.74 -4.46
CA LEU A 176 2.38 -19.28 -3.13
C LEU A 176 2.47 -20.44 -2.14
N VAL A 177 1.47 -21.33 -2.12
CA VAL A 177 1.46 -22.51 -1.26
C VAL A 177 2.67 -23.39 -1.55
N GLN A 178 2.91 -23.76 -2.81
CA GLN A 178 4.04 -24.59 -3.22
C GLN A 178 5.38 -23.98 -2.83
N LYS A 179 5.53 -22.66 -2.99
CA LYS A 179 6.76 -21.95 -2.63
C LYS A 179 7.00 -21.88 -1.12
N LEU A 180 5.94 -21.78 -0.33
CA LEU A 180 6.02 -21.66 1.14
C LEU A 180 6.01 -23.00 1.87
N MET A 181 5.44 -24.05 1.27
CA MET A 181 5.26 -25.37 1.90
C MET A 181 6.57 -25.98 2.43
N PRO A 182 7.72 -25.96 1.71
CA PRO A 182 8.99 -26.47 2.21
C PRO A 182 9.48 -25.74 3.49
N LEU A 183 9.01 -24.50 3.70
CA LEU A 183 9.43 -23.63 4.79
C LEU A 183 8.48 -23.70 6.00
N ARG A 184 7.36 -24.43 5.91
CA ARG A 184 6.28 -24.46 6.92
C ARG A 184 6.78 -24.72 8.34
N HIS A 185 7.67 -25.69 8.54
CA HIS A 185 8.19 -26.05 9.86
C HIS A 185 8.93 -24.87 10.55
N LEU A 186 9.54 -23.98 9.78
CA LEU A 186 10.23 -22.78 10.27
C LEU A 186 9.26 -21.66 10.67
N LEU A 187 8.01 -21.72 10.19
CA LEU A 187 6.98 -20.69 10.43
C LEU A 187 6.21 -20.92 11.73
N LEU A 188 6.02 -22.18 12.15
CA LEU A 188 5.19 -22.57 13.31
C LEU A 188 5.56 -21.85 14.62
N ARG A 189 6.84 -21.56 14.85
CA ARG A 189 7.35 -20.92 16.07
C ARG A 189 7.85 -19.50 15.82
N SER A 190 7.12 -18.74 15.01
CA SER A 190 7.46 -17.36 14.63
C SER A 190 6.20 -16.53 14.41
N HIS A 191 6.36 -15.26 14.02
CA HIS A 191 5.23 -14.43 13.55
C HIS A 191 4.46 -15.05 12.37
N GLY A 192 5.07 -16.00 11.65
CA GLY A 192 4.45 -16.69 10.51
C GLY A 192 3.55 -17.88 10.88
N SER A 193 3.21 -18.10 12.15
CA SER A 193 2.41 -19.28 12.58
C SER A 193 1.06 -19.37 11.85
N ASN A 194 0.41 -18.24 11.59
CA ASN A 194 -0.84 -18.20 10.83
C ASN A 194 -0.67 -18.66 9.37
N ILE A 195 0.48 -18.35 8.75
CA ILE A 195 0.81 -18.83 7.41
C ILE A 195 0.99 -20.35 7.46
N ALA A 196 1.70 -20.87 8.46
CA ALA A 196 1.89 -22.31 8.64
C ALA A 196 0.57 -23.08 8.76
N ASN A 197 -0.41 -22.50 9.45
CA ASN A 197 -1.74 -23.10 9.63
C ASN A 197 -2.51 -23.19 8.30
N ILE A 198 -2.47 -22.14 7.46
CA ILE A 198 -3.08 -22.18 6.11
C ILE A 198 -2.44 -23.28 5.27
N LEU A 199 -1.10 -23.37 5.28
CA LEU A 199 -0.38 -24.39 4.52
C LEU A 199 -0.75 -25.81 4.98
N GLU A 200 -0.97 -26.01 6.28
CA GLU A 200 -1.42 -27.31 6.79
C GLU A 200 -2.81 -27.69 6.31
N SER A 201 -3.76 -26.75 6.35
CA SER A 201 -5.12 -26.98 5.83
C SER A 201 -5.12 -27.37 4.36
N CYS A 202 -4.23 -26.77 3.54
CA CYS A 202 -4.07 -27.14 2.14
C CYS A 202 -3.50 -28.56 1.95
N SER A 203 -2.57 -28.98 2.80
CA SER A 203 -2.00 -30.33 2.77
C SER A 203 -3.06 -31.39 3.04
N ILE A 204 -3.92 -31.15 4.03
CA ILE A 204 -5.01 -32.05 4.40
C ILE A 204 -6.05 -32.14 3.27
N ALA A 205 -6.44 -30.99 2.69
CA ALA A 205 -7.41 -30.95 1.60
C ALA A 205 -6.95 -31.75 0.36
N ASN A 206 -5.67 -31.68 0.00
CA ASN A 206 -5.10 -32.46 -1.10
C ASN A 206 -5.04 -33.97 -0.80
N MET A 207 -4.93 -34.37 0.47
CA MET A 207 -4.99 -35.79 0.87
C MET A 207 -6.41 -36.35 0.88
N CYS A 208 -7.44 -35.52 1.10
CA CYS A 208 -8.84 -35.95 1.07
C CYS A 208 -9.47 -35.94 -0.34
N SER A 209 -8.79 -35.37 -1.33
CA SER A 209 -9.26 -35.24 -2.72
C SER A 209 -8.69 -36.32 -3.66
N ASN A 210 -7.81 -37.19 -3.15
CA ASN A 210 -7.26 -38.37 -3.81
C ASN A 210 -7.79 -39.64 -3.15
#